data_AF-A0A845K3M6-F1
#
_entry.id   AF-A0A845K3M6-F1
#
_cell.length_a   1.000
_cell.length_b   1.000
_cell.length_c   1.000
_cell.angle_alpha   90.00
_cell.angle_beta   90.00
_cell.angle_gamma   90.00
#
_symmetry.space_group_name_H-M   'P 1'
#
loop_
_entity.id
_entity.type
_entity.pdbx_description
1 polymer ?
#
loop_
_entity_poly.entity_id
_entity_poly.type
_entity_poly.pdbx_seq_one_letter_code
_entity_poly.pdbx_strand_id
1 'polypeptide(L)'
;MDVASGSGKFLRNPDFYFNWKMDGRLGRFELTEGNEHISKDRAQELIQQISQFSEPIIPLMLQQKFSNFSGKIHEVAKNKLVVKLAQVSSDQDYKLLVDAQKWVIRKLRFKQSRSPENVEGEFSYIKIEGKPAISESRSRFEVDGREYSEVTSFSYKKVKGIWWVHRIDQILKQDGHVLQTYVVKLSDFKPVLSTP
;
A
#
# COMPACT_ATOMS: atom_id res chain seq x y z
N MET A 1 -9.02 0.64 -13.87
CA MET A 1 -8.83 -0.52 -12.95
C MET A 1 -9.67 -1.66 -13.50
N ASP A 2 -9.11 -2.85 -13.67
CA ASP A 2 -9.89 -3.99 -14.19
C ASP A 2 -10.10 -4.98 -13.04
N VAL A 3 -11.36 -5.26 -12.69
CA VAL A 3 -11.73 -6.28 -11.70
C VAL A 3 -12.23 -7.51 -12.46
N ALA A 4 -11.50 -8.61 -12.37
CA ALA A 4 -11.98 -9.90 -12.86
C ALA A 4 -12.83 -10.54 -11.75
N SER A 5 -14.14 -10.65 -11.96
CA SER A 5 -14.94 -11.66 -11.25
C SER A 5 -14.66 -13.02 -11.90
N GLY A 6 -14.87 -14.13 -11.17
CA GLY A 6 -14.63 -15.52 -11.64
C GLY A 6 -15.37 -15.95 -12.93
N SER A 7 -16.06 -15.03 -13.60
CA SER A 7 -16.75 -15.21 -14.89
C SER A 7 -15.92 -14.81 -16.12
N GLY A 8 -14.70 -14.26 -15.96
CA GLY A 8 -13.81 -13.91 -17.07
C GLY A 8 -14.24 -12.67 -17.89
N LYS A 9 -15.30 -11.97 -17.49
CA LYS A 9 -15.67 -10.66 -18.07
C LYS A 9 -15.01 -9.52 -17.29
N PHE A 10 -14.10 -8.81 -17.94
CA PHE A 10 -13.48 -7.59 -17.41
C PHE A 10 -14.50 -6.44 -17.52
N LEU A 11 -15.09 -6.03 -16.40
CA LEU A 11 -15.73 -4.72 -16.33
C LEU A 11 -14.61 -3.70 -16.17
N ARG A 12 -14.37 -2.91 -17.22
CA ARG A 12 -13.44 -1.79 -17.16
C ARG A 12 -13.99 -0.76 -16.18
N ASN A 13 -13.36 -0.58 -15.04
CA ASN A 13 -13.74 0.50 -14.12
C ASN A 13 -13.42 1.85 -14.76
N PRO A 14 -14.14 2.91 -14.36
CA PRO A 14 -13.85 4.27 -14.80
C PRO A 14 -12.41 4.68 -14.46
N ASP A 15 -11.96 5.74 -15.13
CA ASP A 15 -10.69 6.38 -14.82
C ASP A 15 -10.84 7.31 -13.61
N PHE A 16 -9.74 7.51 -12.89
CA PHE A 16 -9.68 8.34 -11.69
C PHE A 16 -8.51 9.30 -11.75
N TYR A 17 -8.72 10.53 -11.28
CA TYR A 17 -7.65 11.42 -10.90
C TYR A 17 -7.12 11.04 -9.52
N PHE A 18 -5.80 10.95 -9.40
CA PHE A 18 -5.12 10.87 -8.10
C PHE A 18 -4.52 12.23 -7.76
N ASN A 19 -5.10 12.88 -6.75
CA ASN A 19 -4.71 14.21 -6.31
C ASN A 19 -3.93 14.12 -4.99
N TRP A 20 -2.73 14.69 -4.96
CA TRP A 20 -1.89 14.74 -3.77
C TRP A 20 -1.23 16.12 -3.62
N LYS A 21 -1.04 16.53 -2.36
CA LYS A 21 -0.32 17.75 -1.98
C LYS A 21 0.66 17.41 -0.87
N MET A 22 1.76 18.15 -0.79
CA MET A 22 2.77 17.98 0.27
C MET A 22 2.30 18.61 1.60
N ASP A 23 1.22 18.07 2.17
CA ASP A 23 0.65 18.50 3.46
C ASP A 23 0.67 17.38 4.52
N GLY A 24 1.40 16.30 4.24
CA GLY A 24 1.49 15.13 5.11
C GLY A 24 0.25 14.23 5.11
N ARG A 25 -0.71 14.46 4.19
CA ARG A 25 -1.87 13.59 4.02
C ARG A 25 -1.68 12.64 2.84
N LEU A 26 -2.45 11.55 2.86
CA LEU A 26 -2.55 10.65 1.73
C LEU A 26 -3.25 11.34 0.56
N GLY A 27 -2.88 10.94 -0.66
CA GLY A 27 -3.57 11.37 -1.87
C GLY A 27 -4.99 10.83 -1.90
N ARG A 28 -5.85 11.49 -2.67
CA ARG A 28 -7.26 11.13 -2.83
C ARG A 28 -7.54 10.80 -4.27
N PHE A 29 -8.48 9.89 -4.47
CA PHE A 29 -9.01 9.58 -5.78
C PHE A 29 -10.31 10.32 -6.03
N GLU A 30 -10.47 10.82 -7.24
CA GLU A 30 -11.67 11.47 -7.74
C GLU A 30 -12.00 10.86 -9.10
N LEU A 31 -13.28 10.67 -9.40
CA LEU A 31 -13.71 10.21 -10.73
C LEU A 31 -13.36 11.26 -11.79
N THR A 32 -12.94 10.80 -12.97
CA THR A 32 -12.81 11.70 -14.11
C THR A 32 -14.19 12.15 -14.61
N GLU A 33 -14.22 13.30 -15.28
CA GLU A 33 -15.39 13.77 -16.05
C GLU A 33 -15.81 12.73 -17.11
N GLY A 34 -17.09 12.74 -17.53
CA GLY A 34 -17.65 11.79 -18.51
C GLY A 34 -18.21 10.49 -17.90
N ASN A 35 -18.28 10.40 -16.58
CA ASN A 35 -18.83 9.26 -15.83
C ASN A 35 -20.17 9.58 -15.16
N GLU A 36 -20.95 10.52 -15.70
CA GLU A 36 -22.20 11.01 -15.10
C GLU A 36 -23.29 9.93 -14.99
N HIS A 37 -23.15 8.84 -15.76
CA HIS A 37 -24.02 7.67 -15.73
C HIS A 37 -23.78 6.75 -14.51
N ILE A 38 -22.69 6.95 -13.77
CA ILE A 38 -22.38 6.19 -12.56
C ILE A 38 -23.13 6.81 -11.38
N SER A 39 -23.92 6.00 -10.66
CA SER A 39 -24.61 6.46 -9.46
C SER A 39 -23.62 6.92 -8.38
N LYS A 40 -24.06 7.84 -7.51
CA LYS A 40 -23.22 8.34 -6.41
C LYS A 40 -22.74 7.22 -5.48
N ASP A 41 -23.62 6.28 -5.16
CA ASP A 41 -23.28 5.13 -4.30
C ASP A 41 -22.20 4.27 -4.96
N ARG A 42 -22.35 3.98 -6.26
CA ARG A 42 -21.36 3.21 -7.00
C ARG A 42 -20.02 3.92 -7.11
N ALA A 43 -20.05 5.23 -7.32
CA ALA A 43 -18.85 6.06 -7.33
C ALA A 43 -18.11 6.00 -5.99
N GLN A 44 -18.84 6.09 -4.88
CA GLN A 44 -18.28 6.01 -3.53
C GLN A 44 -17.66 4.63 -3.25
N GLU A 45 -18.34 3.54 -3.62
CA GLU A 45 -17.80 2.18 -3.51
C GLU A 45 -16.47 2.04 -4.26
N LEU A 46 -16.41 2.51 -5.51
CA LEU A 46 -15.20 2.43 -6.32
C LEU A 46 -14.05 3.24 -5.70
N ILE A 47 -14.33 4.45 -5.22
CA ILE A 47 -13.33 5.29 -4.53
C ILE A 47 -12.82 4.59 -3.27
N GLN A 48 -13.69 3.98 -2.48
CA GLN A 48 -13.29 3.22 -1.29
C GLN A 48 -12.37 2.05 -1.67
N GLN A 49 -12.70 1.30 -2.72
CA GLN A 49 -11.89 0.17 -3.19
C GLN A 49 -10.49 0.58 -3.64
N ILE A 50 -10.33 1.76 -4.26
CA ILE A 50 -9.02 2.22 -4.74
C ILE A 50 -8.24 3.04 -3.70
N SER A 51 -8.91 3.56 -2.67
CA SER A 51 -8.28 4.41 -1.65
C SER A 51 -7.14 3.72 -0.90
N GLN A 52 -7.18 2.39 -0.79
CA GLN A 52 -6.09 1.59 -0.22
C GLN A 52 -4.77 1.72 -0.99
N PHE A 53 -4.80 2.11 -2.27
CA PHE A 53 -3.60 2.31 -3.08
C PHE A 53 -2.96 3.69 -2.89
N SER A 54 -3.57 4.61 -2.13
CA SER A 54 -3.02 5.95 -1.94
C SER A 54 -1.63 5.94 -1.29
N GLU A 55 -1.44 5.17 -0.22
CA GLU A 55 -0.15 5.07 0.47
C GLU A 55 0.92 4.38 -0.39
N PRO A 56 0.64 3.28 -1.10
CA PRO A 56 1.61 2.71 -2.03
C PRO A 56 2.05 3.65 -3.17
N ILE A 57 1.19 4.59 -3.60
CA ILE A 57 1.55 5.57 -4.65
C ILE A 57 2.45 6.65 -4.07
N ILE A 58 2.03 7.28 -2.97
CA ILE A 58 2.79 8.29 -2.24
C ILE A 58 2.89 7.86 -0.78
N PRO A 59 3.98 7.17 -0.40
CA PRO A 59 4.11 6.66 0.96
C PRO A 59 4.30 7.80 1.95
N LEU A 60 3.67 7.66 3.11
CA LEU A 60 3.98 8.49 4.26
C LEU A 60 5.41 8.19 4.74
N MET A 61 6.08 9.21 5.28
CA MET A 61 7.30 8.98 6.03
C MET A 61 7.00 8.14 7.27
N LEU A 62 7.96 7.32 7.72
CA LEU A 62 7.77 6.49 8.93
C LEU A 62 7.36 7.33 10.15
N GLN A 63 7.93 8.54 10.30
CA GLN A 63 7.56 9.47 11.37
C GLN A 63 6.09 9.90 11.30
N GLN A 64 5.55 10.10 10.09
CA GLN A 64 4.14 10.45 9.89
C GLN A 64 3.24 9.24 10.15
N LYS A 65 3.61 8.06 9.64
CA LYS A 65 2.85 6.82 9.80
C LYS A 65 2.73 6.40 11.27
N PHE A 66 3.79 6.62 12.05
CA PHE A 66 3.89 6.19 13.44
C PHE A 66 3.89 7.34 14.44
N SER A 67 3.33 8.51 14.09
CA SER A 67 3.33 9.71 14.94
C SER A 67 2.62 9.50 16.29
N ASN A 68 1.61 8.62 16.33
CA ASN A 68 0.83 8.30 17.52
C ASN A 68 1.32 7.02 18.24
N PHE A 69 2.49 6.52 17.87
CA PHE A 69 3.07 5.31 18.46
C PHE A 69 4.27 5.66 19.33
N SER A 70 4.38 4.96 20.45
CA SER A 70 5.59 4.95 21.26
C SER A 70 6.46 3.76 20.87
N GLY A 71 7.77 3.97 20.74
CA GLY A 71 8.67 2.98 20.15
C GLY A 71 9.84 2.56 21.04
N LYS A 72 10.23 1.29 20.94
CA LYS A 72 11.51 0.77 21.45
C LYS A 72 12.28 0.09 20.32
N ILE A 73 13.58 0.34 20.24
CA ILE A 73 14.48 -0.27 19.26
C ILE A 73 15.38 -1.27 19.99
N HIS A 74 15.49 -2.47 19.42
CA HIS A 74 16.39 -3.52 19.91
C HIS A 74 17.22 -4.05 18.75
N GLU A 75 18.54 -4.08 18.91
CA GLU A 75 19.40 -4.82 17.99
C GLU A 75 19.27 -6.33 18.30
N VAL A 76 19.01 -7.13 17.27
CA VAL A 76 18.82 -8.59 17.42
C VAL A 76 19.94 -9.41 16.80
N ALA A 77 20.64 -8.83 15.83
CA ALA A 77 21.85 -9.37 15.22
C ALA A 77 22.57 -8.23 14.50
N LYS A 78 23.82 -8.46 14.08
CA LYS A 78 24.57 -7.51 13.27
C LYS A 78 23.74 -7.05 12.07
N ASN A 79 23.53 -5.74 11.95
CA ASN A 79 22.75 -5.07 10.91
C ASN A 79 21.24 -5.43 10.88
N LYS A 80 20.67 -5.94 11.98
CA LYS A 80 19.23 -6.22 12.10
C LYS A 80 18.67 -5.57 13.35
N LEU A 81 17.71 -4.66 13.15
CA LEU A 81 16.98 -3.99 14.22
C LEU A 81 15.55 -4.53 14.28
N VAL A 82 15.04 -4.68 15.49
CA VAL A 82 13.62 -4.86 15.77
C VAL A 82 13.09 -3.58 16.38
N VAL A 83 12.13 -2.96 15.69
CA VAL A 83 11.40 -1.79 16.19
C VAL A 83 10.04 -2.28 16.67
N LYS A 84 9.76 -2.11 17.96
CA LYS A 84 8.44 -2.36 18.54
C LYS A 84 7.74 -1.03 18.73
N LEU A 85 6.53 -0.89 18.20
CA LEU A 85 5.73 0.31 18.26
C LEU A 85 4.39 -0.05 18.90
N ALA A 86 4.07 0.57 20.03
CA ALA A 86 2.81 0.40 20.72
C ALA A 86 2.01 1.70 20.62
N GLN A 87 0.76 1.60 20.20
CA GLN A 87 -0.12 2.76 20.15
C GLN A 87 -0.54 3.15 21.56
N VAL A 88 -0.55 4.45 21.86
CA VAL A 88 -0.82 4.93 23.22
C VAL A 88 -2.27 4.66 23.66
N SER A 89 -3.21 4.53 22.73
CA SER A 89 -4.67 4.50 22.98
C SER A 89 -5.38 3.28 22.40
N SER A 90 -4.66 2.26 21.95
CA SER A 90 -5.26 1.03 21.40
C SER A 90 -4.39 -0.18 21.73
N ASP A 91 -4.94 -1.35 21.49
CA ASP A 91 -4.28 -2.65 21.56
C ASP A 91 -3.49 -3.00 20.28
N GLN A 92 -3.21 -1.99 19.45
CA GLN A 92 -2.48 -2.15 18.20
C GLN A 92 -0.97 -2.02 18.42
N ASP A 93 -0.29 -3.13 18.17
CA ASP A 93 1.16 -3.23 18.26
C ASP A 93 1.76 -3.57 16.89
N TYR A 94 2.81 -2.86 16.52
CA TYR A 94 3.65 -3.20 15.37
C TYR A 94 5.01 -3.70 15.83
N LYS A 95 5.50 -4.70 15.11
CA LYS A 95 6.88 -5.16 15.18
C LYS A 95 7.48 -5.13 13.79
N LEU A 96 8.48 -4.29 13.60
CA LEU A 96 9.19 -4.12 12.33
C LEU A 96 10.56 -4.77 12.45
N LEU A 97 10.92 -5.61 11.47
CA LEU A 97 12.29 -6.09 11.29
C LEU A 97 12.97 -5.23 10.23
N VAL A 98 14.00 -4.50 10.63
CA VAL A 98 14.73 -3.54 9.79
C VAL A 98 16.11 -4.08 9.48
N ASP A 99 16.49 -4.03 8.21
CA ASP A 99 17.86 -4.20 7.71
C ASP A 99 18.59 -2.86 7.88
N ALA A 100 19.47 -2.78 8.87
CA ALA A 100 20.13 -1.53 9.26
C ALA A 100 21.26 -1.12 8.31
N GLN A 101 21.73 -2.03 7.45
CA GLN A 101 22.72 -1.68 6.43
C GLN A 101 22.05 -0.97 5.25
N LYS A 102 20.85 -1.41 4.86
CA LYS A 102 20.09 -0.84 3.75
C LYS A 102 19.02 0.16 4.19
N TRP A 103 18.78 0.26 5.50
CA TRP A 103 17.73 1.07 6.12
C TRP A 103 16.34 0.80 5.52
N VAL A 104 15.98 -0.48 5.42
CA VAL A 104 14.68 -0.93 4.89
C VAL A 104 13.95 -1.87 5.85
N ILE A 105 12.62 -1.81 5.85
CA ILE A 105 11.77 -2.74 6.60
C ILE A 105 11.66 -4.04 5.80
N ARG A 106 12.15 -5.15 6.35
CA ARG A 106 12.06 -6.47 5.70
C ARG A 106 10.77 -7.19 6.03
N LYS A 107 10.35 -7.09 7.28
CA LYS A 107 9.14 -7.74 7.77
C LYS A 107 8.37 -6.82 8.70
N LEU A 108 7.06 -6.94 8.67
CA LEU A 108 6.12 -6.31 9.57
C LEU A 108 5.27 -7.41 10.20
N ARG A 109 5.04 -7.29 11.50
CA ARG A 109 3.98 -8.03 12.20
C ARG A 109 3.12 -7.02 12.90
N PHE A 110 1.83 -7.22 12.78
CA PHE A 110 0.82 -6.40 13.41
C PHE A 110 -0.08 -7.28 14.26
N LYS A 111 -0.31 -6.84 15.49
CA LYS A 111 -1.17 -7.52 16.45
C LYS A 111 -2.25 -6.56 16.91
N GLN A 112 -3.48 -7.05 16.95
CA GLN A 112 -4.65 -6.38 17.49
C GLN A 112 -5.68 -7.45 17.92
N SER A 113 -6.63 -7.08 18.77
CA SER A 113 -7.72 -7.96 19.25
C SER A 113 -8.87 -8.11 18.27
N ARG A 114 -8.93 -7.28 17.23
CA ARG A 114 -9.99 -7.29 16.22
C ARG A 114 -9.48 -7.84 14.90
N SER A 115 -10.35 -8.39 14.07
CA SER A 115 -9.98 -8.75 12.70
C SER A 115 -9.53 -7.52 11.88
N PRO A 116 -8.57 -7.65 10.94
CA PRO A 116 -7.80 -8.86 10.67
C PRO A 116 -6.80 -9.20 11.77
N GLU A 117 -6.65 -10.50 12.05
CA GLU A 117 -5.72 -11.07 13.02
C GLU A 117 -4.45 -11.61 12.34
N ASN A 118 -3.42 -11.90 13.14
CA ASN A 118 -2.19 -12.57 12.69
C ASN A 118 -1.54 -11.94 11.44
N VAL A 119 -1.61 -10.61 11.32
CA VAL A 119 -1.13 -9.89 10.14
C VAL A 119 0.40 -9.91 10.08
N GLU A 120 0.94 -10.56 9.07
CA GLU A 120 2.36 -10.57 8.74
C GLU A 120 2.58 -10.02 7.33
N GLY A 121 3.60 -9.18 7.16
CA GLY A 121 3.99 -8.60 5.89
C GLY A 121 5.49 -8.78 5.64
N GLU A 122 5.86 -9.07 4.40
CA GLU A 122 7.24 -9.14 3.92
C GLU A 122 7.44 -8.23 2.71
N PHE A 123 8.58 -7.54 2.67
CA PHE A 123 8.87 -6.57 1.61
C PHE A 123 10.16 -6.91 0.86
N SER A 124 10.04 -6.94 -0.47
CA SER A 124 11.15 -7.03 -1.41
C SER A 124 11.45 -5.66 -2.00
N TYR A 125 12.72 -5.41 -2.31
CA TYR A 125 13.20 -4.11 -2.78
C TYR A 125 14.08 -4.26 -4.01
N ILE A 126 13.91 -3.33 -4.95
CA ILE A 126 14.85 -3.04 -6.03
C ILE A 126 15.66 -1.78 -5.69
N LYS A 127 16.77 -1.56 -6.39
CA LYS A 127 17.52 -0.31 -6.32
C LYS A 127 17.17 0.58 -7.51
N ILE A 128 16.72 1.79 -7.23
CA ILE A 128 16.49 2.83 -8.23
C ILE A 128 17.41 3.99 -7.87
N GLU A 129 18.38 4.29 -8.74
CA GLU A 129 19.38 5.35 -8.52
C GLU A 129 20.07 5.25 -7.14
N GLY A 130 20.42 4.02 -6.76
CA GLY A 130 21.07 3.72 -5.48
C GLY A 130 20.15 3.68 -4.27
N LYS A 131 18.90 4.15 -4.38
CA LYS A 131 17.90 4.15 -3.30
C LYS A 131 17.02 2.90 -3.36
N PRO A 132 16.63 2.32 -2.22
CA PRO A 132 15.71 1.20 -2.19
C PRO A 132 14.28 1.65 -2.55
N ALA A 133 13.60 0.87 -3.37
CA ALA A 133 12.19 1.02 -3.70
C ALA A 133 11.49 -0.35 -3.55
N ILE A 134 10.29 -0.38 -2.96
CA ILE A 134 9.56 -1.64 -2.73
C ILE A 134 9.13 -2.20 -4.07
N SER A 135 9.59 -3.40 -4.44
CA SER A 135 9.14 -4.08 -5.67
C SER A 135 7.96 -4.99 -5.42
N GLU A 136 7.82 -5.51 -4.20
CA GLU A 136 6.78 -6.46 -3.84
C GLU A 136 6.51 -6.40 -2.34
N SER A 137 5.24 -6.52 -1.98
CA SER A 137 4.76 -6.78 -0.63
C SER A 137 3.99 -8.09 -0.63
N ARG A 138 4.26 -8.95 0.35
CA ARG A 138 3.52 -10.19 0.60
C ARG A 138 2.93 -10.13 1.99
N SER A 139 1.61 -10.21 2.09
CA SER A 139 0.91 -10.18 3.37
C SER A 139 0.15 -11.48 3.60
N ARG A 140 0.05 -11.88 4.87
CA ARG A 140 -0.84 -12.94 5.35
C ARG A 140 -1.59 -12.44 6.56
N PHE A 141 -2.86 -12.78 6.66
CA PHE A 141 -3.71 -12.35 7.77
C PHE A 141 -4.94 -13.24 7.86
N GLU A 142 -5.63 -13.19 8.98
CA GLU A 142 -6.84 -13.97 9.22
C GLU A 142 -8.05 -13.03 9.40
N VAL A 143 -9.20 -13.40 8.83
CA VAL A 143 -10.47 -12.72 9.05
C VAL A 143 -11.52 -13.79 9.34
N ASP A 144 -12.19 -13.69 10.48
CA ASP A 144 -13.23 -14.64 10.92
C ASP A 144 -12.78 -16.12 10.81
N GLY A 145 -11.52 -16.40 11.18
CA GLY A 145 -10.91 -17.73 11.16
C GLY A 145 -10.51 -18.26 9.78
N ARG A 146 -10.57 -17.44 8.72
CA ARG A 146 -10.12 -17.80 7.36
C ARG A 146 -8.79 -17.16 7.03
N GLU A 147 -7.91 -17.89 6.36
CA GLU A 147 -6.59 -17.38 5.97
C GLU A 147 -6.69 -16.60 4.67
N TYR A 148 -6.12 -15.40 4.67
CA TYR A 148 -5.94 -14.56 3.51
C TYR A 148 -4.47 -14.38 3.22
N SER A 149 -4.13 -14.34 1.94
CA SER A 149 -2.81 -13.92 1.48
C SER A 149 -2.94 -12.90 0.37
N GLU A 150 -2.10 -11.89 0.42
CA GLU A 150 -2.03 -10.84 -0.57
C GLU A 150 -0.61 -10.77 -1.13
N VAL A 151 -0.50 -10.67 -2.45
CA VAL A 151 0.76 -10.31 -3.11
C VAL A 151 0.51 -9.05 -3.93
N THR A 152 1.27 -8.01 -3.62
CA THR A 152 1.21 -6.73 -4.33
C THR A 152 2.58 -6.44 -4.94
N SER A 153 2.64 -6.27 -6.27
CA SER A 153 3.85 -5.93 -7.02
C SER A 153 3.81 -4.51 -7.54
N PHE A 154 4.96 -3.84 -7.54
CA PHE A 154 5.12 -2.44 -7.91
C PHE A 154 6.08 -2.29 -9.07
N SER A 155 5.67 -1.52 -10.08
CA SER A 155 6.55 -1.10 -11.18
C SER A 155 6.69 0.42 -11.19
N TYR A 156 7.88 0.88 -11.54
CA TYR A 156 8.26 2.28 -11.49
C TYR A 156 8.56 2.85 -12.87
N LYS A 157 8.27 4.14 -13.07
CA LYS A 157 8.61 4.88 -14.28
C LYS A 157 9.16 6.26 -13.91
N LYS A 158 10.20 6.70 -14.62
CA LYS A 158 10.76 8.04 -14.47
C LYS A 158 9.94 9.05 -15.27
N VAL A 159 9.43 10.09 -14.61
CA VAL A 159 8.66 11.20 -15.21
C VAL A 159 9.18 12.53 -14.68
N LYS A 160 9.56 13.44 -15.59
CA LYS A 160 10.16 14.74 -15.26
C LYS A 160 11.29 14.64 -14.20
N GLY A 161 12.15 13.64 -14.35
CA GLY A 161 13.29 13.43 -13.44
C GLY A 161 12.99 12.65 -12.16
N ILE A 162 11.72 12.40 -11.82
CA ILE A 162 11.33 11.71 -10.58
C ILE A 162 10.81 10.31 -10.91
N TRP A 163 11.16 9.33 -10.08
CA TRP A 163 10.64 7.96 -10.18
C TRP A 163 9.30 7.86 -9.46
N TRP A 164 8.26 7.45 -10.19
CA TRP A 164 6.90 7.26 -9.67
C TRP A 164 6.52 5.79 -9.77
N VAL A 165 5.69 5.33 -8.84
CA VAL A 165 4.92 4.10 -9.05
C VAL A 165 4.03 4.31 -10.27
N HIS A 166 4.19 3.46 -11.27
CA HIS A 166 3.43 3.51 -12.52
C HIS A 166 2.36 2.41 -12.58
N ARG A 167 2.62 1.27 -11.93
CA ARG A 167 1.70 0.14 -11.93
C ARG A 167 1.75 -0.60 -10.61
N ILE A 168 0.58 -0.96 -10.13
CA ILE A 168 0.36 -1.81 -8.96
C ILE A 168 -0.47 -2.99 -9.41
N ASP A 169 0.05 -4.20 -9.23
CA ASP A 169 -0.67 -5.45 -9.47
C ASP A 169 -0.86 -6.13 -8.12
N GLN A 170 -2.12 -6.33 -7.69
CA GLN A 170 -2.45 -6.97 -6.42
C GLN A 170 -3.29 -8.23 -6.66
N ILE A 171 -2.93 -9.31 -5.99
CA ILE A 171 -3.69 -10.56 -5.98
C ILE A 171 -4.03 -10.88 -4.53
N LEU A 172 -5.33 -10.94 -4.23
CA LEU A 172 -5.86 -11.38 -2.95
C LEU A 172 -6.38 -12.81 -3.08
N LYS A 173 -5.93 -13.68 -2.18
CA LYS A 173 -6.39 -15.06 -2.05
C LYS A 173 -6.99 -15.31 -0.69
N GLN A 174 -8.00 -16.15 -0.64
CA GLN A 174 -8.58 -16.70 0.58
C GLN A 174 -8.49 -18.22 0.50
N ASP A 175 -7.92 -18.86 1.52
CA ASP A 175 -7.77 -20.33 1.60
C ASP A 175 -7.09 -20.91 0.34
N GLY A 176 -6.12 -20.19 -0.23
CA GLY A 176 -5.40 -20.56 -1.46
C GLY A 176 -6.10 -20.22 -2.78
N HIS A 177 -7.38 -19.84 -2.77
CA HIS A 177 -8.14 -19.49 -3.96
C HIS A 177 -8.09 -17.99 -4.25
N VAL A 178 -7.90 -17.60 -5.52
CA VAL A 178 -7.92 -16.19 -5.92
C VAL A 178 -9.32 -15.64 -5.74
N LEU A 179 -9.46 -14.71 -4.79
CA LEU A 179 -10.70 -13.98 -4.55
C LEU A 179 -10.78 -12.77 -5.48
N GLN A 180 -9.66 -12.07 -5.65
CA GLN A 180 -9.63 -10.83 -6.41
C GLN A 180 -8.26 -10.56 -7.01
N THR A 181 -8.27 -9.88 -8.15
CA THR A 181 -7.08 -9.31 -8.77
C THR A 181 -7.36 -7.88 -9.15
N TYR A 182 -6.44 -6.99 -8.77
CA TYR A 182 -6.50 -5.58 -9.11
C TYR A 182 -5.27 -5.19 -9.92
N VAL A 183 -5.52 -4.47 -11.01
CA VAL A 183 -4.47 -3.82 -11.80
C VAL A 183 -4.75 -2.32 -11.80
N VAL A 184 -3.87 -1.57 -11.14
CA VAL A 184 -3.89 -0.11 -11.11
C VAL A 184 -2.75 0.39 -11.99
N LYS A 185 -3.08 1.15 -13.03
CA LYS A 185 -2.12 1.82 -13.90
C LYS A 185 -2.26 3.32 -13.70
N LEU A 186 -1.15 3.97 -13.42
CA LEU A 186 -1.06 5.41 -13.24
C LEU A 186 -0.46 5.99 -14.52
N SER A 187 -1.25 6.73 -15.26
CA SER A 187 -0.85 7.44 -16.47
C SER A 187 -0.94 8.96 -16.25
N ASP A 188 -0.46 9.72 -17.25
CA ASP A 188 -0.72 11.17 -17.34
C ASP A 188 -0.30 11.97 -16.12
N PHE A 189 0.85 11.62 -15.55
CA PHE A 189 1.47 12.31 -14.44
C PHE A 189 1.65 13.81 -14.75
N LYS A 190 0.97 14.66 -13.98
CA LYS A 190 1.11 16.12 -14.00
C LYS A 190 1.72 16.63 -12.69
N PRO A 191 2.97 16.26 -12.35
CA PRO A 191 3.58 16.76 -11.12
C PRO A 191 3.83 18.25 -11.26
N VAL A 192 3.29 19.01 -10.31
CA VAL A 192 3.64 20.41 -10.07
C VAL A 192 4.70 20.39 -8.98
N LEU A 193 5.96 20.52 -9.39
CA LEU A 193 7.08 20.56 -8.45
C LEU A 193 7.27 22.00 -8.03
N SER A 194 6.98 22.30 -6.77
CA SER A 194 7.46 23.53 -6.16
C SER A 194 8.98 23.46 -6.13
N THR A 195 9.66 24.36 -6.83
CA THR A 195 11.09 24.59 -6.59
C THR A 195 11.27 25.15 -5.17
N PRO A 196 12.31 24.70 -4.43
CA PRO A 196 12.64 25.25 -3.12
C PRO A 196 12.99 26.74 -3.20
#